data_AF-A0A9P9SYP0-F1
#
_entry.id   AF-A0A9P9SYP0-F1
#
_cell.length_a   1.000
_cell.length_b   1.000
_cell.length_c   1.000
_cell.angle_alpha   90.00
_cell.angle_beta   90.00
_cell.angle_gamma   90.00
#
_symmetry.space_group_name_H-M   'P 1'
#
loop_
_entity.id
_entity.type
_entity.pdbx_description
1 polymer ?
#
loop_
_entity_poly.entity_id
_entity_poly.type
_entity_poly.pdbx_seq_one_letter_code
_entity_poly.pdbx_strand_id
1 'polypeptide(L)'
;MLQLPRELRDMILMALVTWERPRPVLKDAIISLDYHGSHEEQQFGCIFSREEPSSTCANMLAVNRQLNHEMEQTIERARSDGLLVARMDCMVAGRNHYFTWLSLPIVHNNFSESRKQALPSWAPSVPKIAKLLASSPKRQRTTRIEQLHIDVRLFTDDFNRIGQPPTSYEPSPSWAICAALRKVCEHGEDVLSKSHLPPSVTIDTLVLNVIGAYGGSRETPTRTVSANAGASGSSEQDMDYAGVVAHELVDVWTKLWSGLESKGRMYSKLLGKIQRVRVCIEGVIIRERELRLELDRGQEERRRIARRVGW
;
A
#
# COMPACT_ATOMS: atom_id res chain seq x y z
N MET A 1 12.18 34.22 9.03
CA MET A 1 13.02 33.01 9.10
C MET A 1 13.28 32.72 10.56
N LEU A 2 13.08 31.48 11.00
CA LEU A 2 13.45 31.08 12.36
C LEU A 2 14.97 31.31 12.51
N GLN A 3 15.39 32.16 13.44
CA GLN A 3 16.80 32.45 13.74
C GLN A 3 17.45 31.28 14.51
N LEU A 4 17.18 30.05 14.07
CA LEU A 4 17.69 28.83 14.69
C LEU A 4 19.05 28.47 14.06
N PRO A 5 20.00 27.92 14.84
CA PRO A 5 21.17 27.22 14.32
C PRO A 5 20.81 26.16 13.27
N ARG A 6 21.73 25.88 12.35
CA ARG A 6 21.49 24.95 11.22
C ARG A 6 21.14 23.55 11.72
N GLU A 7 21.79 23.10 12.78
CA GLU A 7 21.62 21.77 13.37
C GLU A 7 20.19 21.59 13.88
N LEU A 8 19.63 22.61 14.54
CA LEU A 8 18.24 22.57 15.00
C LEU A 8 17.25 22.61 13.84
N ARG A 9 17.54 23.37 12.77
CA ARG A 9 16.70 23.35 11.56
C ARG A 9 16.71 21.98 10.92
N ASP A 10 17.87 21.37 10.74
CA ASP A 10 18.03 20.02 10.19
C ASP A 10 17.24 18.98 11.00
N MET A 11 17.32 19.04 12.34
CA MET A 11 16.53 18.15 13.20
C MET A 11 15.02 18.34 13.03
N ILE A 12 14.54 19.59 12.96
CA ILE A 12 13.13 19.91 12.76
C ILE A 12 12.66 19.43 11.39
N LEU A 13 13.43 19.71 10.34
CA LEU A 13 13.11 19.29 8.97
C LEU A 13 13.09 17.76 8.88
N MET A 14 14.05 17.07 9.51
CA MET A 14 14.11 15.61 9.52
C MET A 14 12.89 15.04 10.24
N ALA A 15 12.57 15.55 11.43
CA ALA A 15 11.38 15.14 12.18
C ALA A 15 10.09 15.41 11.41
N LEU A 16 10.03 16.50 10.64
CA LEU A 16 8.88 16.85 9.82
C LEU A 16 8.70 15.92 8.61
N VAL A 17 9.78 15.60 7.88
CA VAL A 17 9.68 14.71 6.70
C VAL A 17 9.49 13.24 7.07
N THR A 18 9.91 12.84 8.27
CA THR A 18 9.73 11.49 8.82
C THR A 18 8.56 11.39 9.80
N TRP A 19 7.78 12.46 9.94
CA TRP A 19 6.68 12.49 10.90
C TRP A 19 5.66 11.39 10.60
N GLU A 20 5.27 10.68 11.66
CA GLU A 20 4.26 9.63 11.63
C GLU A 20 3.21 9.95 12.69
N ARG A 21 1.93 9.85 12.30
CA ARG A 21 0.82 9.98 13.22
C ARG A 21 0.80 8.80 14.20
N PRO A 22 0.41 9.00 15.46
CA PRO A 22 0.13 7.89 16.37
C PRO A 22 -0.90 6.93 15.77
N ARG A 23 -0.69 5.63 16.02
CA ARG A 23 -1.59 4.58 15.54
C ARG A 23 -2.97 4.72 16.20
N PRO A 24 -4.07 4.57 15.44
CA PRO A 24 -5.40 4.66 16.00
C PRO A 24 -5.67 3.51 16.98
N VAL A 25 -6.53 3.75 17.96
CA VAL A 25 -7.05 2.71 18.85
C VAL A 25 -8.35 2.19 18.26
N LEU A 26 -8.53 0.86 18.26
CA LEU A 26 -9.71 0.24 17.65
C LEU A 26 -11.04 0.78 18.21
N LYS A 27 -11.10 1.01 19.53
CA LYS A 27 -12.31 1.55 20.19
C LYS A 27 -12.74 2.88 19.57
N ASP A 28 -11.79 3.76 19.29
CA ASP A 28 -12.06 5.08 18.71
C ASP A 28 -12.50 4.96 17.25
N ALA A 29 -11.89 4.04 16.49
CA ALA A 29 -12.25 3.81 15.09
C ALA A 29 -13.65 3.19 14.90
N ILE A 30 -14.12 2.39 15.86
CA ILE A 30 -15.47 1.82 15.82
C ILE A 30 -16.53 2.88 16.13
N ILE A 31 -16.24 3.81 17.04
CA ILE A 31 -17.21 4.81 17.53
C ILE A 31 -17.21 6.07 16.67
N SER A 32 -16.06 6.42 16.08
CA SER A 32 -15.90 7.69 15.37
C SER A 32 -16.71 7.76 14.07
N LEU A 33 -17.36 8.91 13.87
CA LEU A 33 -18.01 9.32 12.62
C LEU A 33 -17.01 9.66 11.52
N ASP A 34 -15.71 9.64 11.81
CA ASP A 34 -14.66 9.94 10.84
C ASP A 34 -14.32 8.76 9.95
N TYR A 35 -14.96 7.60 10.13
CA TYR A 35 -14.71 6.39 9.35
C TYR A 35 -15.85 6.11 8.37
N HIS A 36 -15.53 6.02 7.08
CA HIS A 36 -16.51 5.77 6.02
C HIS A 36 -16.05 4.70 5.03
N GLY A 37 -16.96 3.81 4.66
CA GLY A 37 -16.79 2.90 3.52
C GLY A 37 -17.59 3.41 2.33
N SER A 38 -16.99 3.42 1.14
CA SER A 38 -17.74 3.60 -0.11
C SER A 38 -18.60 2.36 -0.43
N HIS A 39 -19.60 2.49 -1.29
CA HIS A 39 -20.50 1.37 -1.65
C HIS A 39 -19.73 0.16 -2.24
N GLU A 40 -18.67 0.40 -3.01
CA GLU A 40 -17.81 -0.70 -3.52
C GLU A 40 -16.90 -1.28 -2.44
N GLU A 41 -16.49 -0.48 -1.46
CA GLU A 41 -15.62 -0.88 -0.34
C GLU A 41 -16.36 -1.67 0.73
N GLN A 42 -17.66 -1.42 0.90
CA GLN A 42 -18.52 -2.17 1.83
C GLN A 42 -18.58 -3.67 1.47
N GLN A 43 -18.39 -4.04 0.20
CA GLN A 43 -18.30 -5.43 -0.21
C GLN A 43 -17.15 -6.17 0.50
N PHE A 44 -16.07 -5.44 0.82
CA PHE A 44 -14.89 -5.97 1.50
C PHE A 44 -14.76 -5.47 2.94
N GLY A 45 -15.80 -4.84 3.48
CA GLY A 45 -15.79 -4.27 4.83
C GLY A 45 -14.69 -3.22 5.01
N CYS A 46 -14.20 -2.60 3.92
CA CYS A 46 -13.16 -1.58 4.00
C CYS A 46 -13.76 -0.27 4.47
N ILE A 47 -13.16 0.32 5.49
CA ILE A 47 -13.57 1.58 6.08
C ILE A 47 -12.34 2.47 6.19
N PHE A 48 -12.37 3.67 5.62
CA PHE A 48 -11.24 4.59 5.62
C PHE A 48 -11.49 5.74 6.58
N SER A 49 -10.42 6.17 7.26
CA SER A 49 -10.44 7.46 7.97
C SER A 49 -10.65 8.61 6.98
N ARG A 50 -11.53 9.55 7.33
CA ARG A 50 -11.79 10.81 6.63
C ARG A 50 -10.72 11.85 6.83
N GLU A 51 -9.94 11.72 7.90
CA GLU A 51 -8.88 12.67 8.17
C GLU A 51 -7.94 12.72 6.98
N GLU A 52 -7.82 13.90 6.38
CA GLU A 52 -6.89 14.11 5.28
C GLU A 52 -5.49 13.69 5.78
N PRO A 53 -4.74 12.93 4.96
CA PRO A 53 -3.36 12.68 5.28
C PRO A 53 -2.67 14.04 5.40
N SER A 54 -1.85 14.19 6.43
CA SER A 54 -1.15 15.45 6.73
C SER A 54 -0.59 16.03 5.43
N SER A 55 -1.12 17.18 5.02
CA SER A 55 -0.75 17.82 3.76
C SER A 55 0.77 17.92 3.74
N THR A 56 1.39 17.29 2.75
CA THR A 56 2.85 17.23 2.63
C THR A 56 3.45 18.64 2.66
N CYS A 57 4.73 18.73 3.00
CA CYS A 57 5.51 19.98 3.00
C CYS A 57 5.55 20.71 1.65
N ALA A 58 4.83 20.25 0.62
CA ALA A 58 4.67 20.88 -0.68
C ALA A 58 4.37 22.39 -0.58
N ASN A 59 3.52 22.79 0.37
CA ASN A 59 3.23 24.20 0.62
C ASN A 59 4.45 24.94 1.22
N MET A 60 5.25 24.30 2.09
CA MET A 60 6.47 24.90 2.65
C MET A 60 7.59 25.04 1.61
N LEU A 61 7.72 24.09 0.67
CA LEU A 61 8.72 24.13 -0.40
C LEU A 61 8.56 25.38 -1.28
N ALA A 62 7.36 25.95 -1.37
CA ALA A 62 7.08 27.12 -2.20
C ALA A 62 7.45 28.48 -1.57
N VAL A 63 7.69 28.56 -0.26
CA VAL A 63 7.72 29.86 0.46
C VAL A 63 9.11 30.48 0.54
N ASN A 64 10.20 29.70 0.56
CA ASN A 64 11.54 30.23 0.74
C ASN A 64 12.61 29.34 0.07
N ARG A 65 13.50 29.94 -0.76
CA ARG A 65 14.54 29.20 -1.51
C ARG A 65 15.55 28.47 -0.60
N GLN A 66 15.97 29.08 0.50
CA GLN A 66 16.91 28.46 1.43
C GLN A 66 16.25 27.28 2.14
N LEU A 67 15.04 27.48 2.67
CA LEU A 67 14.30 26.40 3.34
C LEU A 67 13.95 25.27 2.36
N ASN A 68 13.64 25.60 1.11
CA ASN A 68 13.44 24.60 0.05
C ASN A 68 14.72 23.76 -0.13
N HIS A 69 15.88 24.41 -0.27
CA HIS A 69 17.15 23.69 -0.43
C HIS A 69 17.51 22.82 0.78
N GLU A 70 17.33 23.34 2.01
CA GLU A 70 17.58 22.58 3.25
C GLU A 70 16.60 21.39 3.37
N MET A 71 15.34 21.58 2.97
CA MET A 71 14.33 20.52 2.94
C MET A 71 14.68 19.45 1.90
N GLU A 72 15.04 19.83 0.67
CA GLU A 72 15.49 18.91 -0.38
C GLU A 72 16.69 18.06 0.09
N GLN A 73 17.70 18.68 0.70
CA GLN A 73 18.84 17.96 1.29
C GLN A 73 18.40 16.97 2.39
N THR A 74 17.42 17.37 3.20
CA THR A 74 16.90 16.52 4.28
C THR A 74 16.07 15.35 3.74
N ILE A 75 15.29 15.57 2.69
CA ILE A 75 14.56 14.52 1.97
C ILE A 75 15.55 13.53 1.36
N GLU A 76 16.60 13.99 0.68
CA GLU A 76 17.62 13.11 0.09
C GLU A 76 18.31 12.26 1.16
N ARG A 77 18.68 12.84 2.32
CA ARG A 77 19.23 12.10 3.46
C ARG A 77 18.25 11.08 4.03
N ALA A 78 17.01 11.50 4.30
CA ALA A 78 15.98 10.59 4.79
C ALA A 78 15.72 9.45 3.80
N ARG A 79 15.82 9.72 2.49
CA ARG A 79 15.71 8.71 1.43
C ARG A 79 16.88 7.73 1.45
N SER A 80 18.12 8.23 1.52
CA SER A 80 19.31 7.35 1.57
C SER A 80 19.29 6.43 2.79
N ASP A 81 18.70 6.92 3.89
CA ASP A 81 18.58 6.19 5.14
C ASP A 81 17.33 5.28 5.18
N GLY A 82 16.50 5.29 4.13
CA GLY A 82 15.28 4.48 4.04
C GLY A 82 14.17 4.92 4.99
N LEU A 83 14.20 6.16 5.47
CA LEU A 83 13.23 6.71 6.42
C LEU A 83 11.97 7.27 5.75
N LEU A 84 12.02 7.58 4.44
CA LEU A 84 10.86 8.07 3.68
C LEU A 84 9.93 6.93 3.27
N VAL A 85 9.11 6.48 4.21
CA VAL A 85 8.16 5.39 4.00
C VAL A 85 6.74 5.91 4.14
N ALA A 86 5.89 5.65 3.13
CA ALA A 86 4.45 5.85 3.26
C ALA A 86 3.89 4.75 4.16
N ARG A 87 3.13 5.11 5.19
CA ARG A 87 2.62 4.14 6.16
C ARG A 87 1.11 4.22 6.28
N MET A 88 0.50 3.06 6.21
CA MET A 88 -0.92 2.86 6.43
C MET A 88 -1.11 1.80 7.50
N ASP A 89 -2.03 2.05 8.41
CA ASP A 89 -2.50 1.08 9.39
C ASP A 89 -3.78 0.43 8.86
N CYS A 90 -3.88 -0.90 8.99
CA CYS A 90 -5.06 -1.69 8.70
C CYS A 90 -5.46 -2.47 9.96
N MET A 91 -6.51 -2.04 10.64
CA MET A 91 -7.07 -2.79 11.77
C MET A 91 -8.12 -3.76 11.27
N VAL A 92 -7.91 -5.05 11.50
CA VAL A 92 -8.86 -6.12 11.14
C VAL A 92 -9.69 -6.46 12.36
N ALA A 93 -10.98 -6.13 12.37
CA ALA A 93 -11.89 -6.42 13.47
C ALA A 93 -13.16 -7.11 12.94
N GLY A 94 -13.19 -8.44 13.08
CA GLY A 94 -14.26 -9.27 12.54
C GLY A 94 -14.33 -9.19 11.01
N ARG A 95 -15.38 -8.55 10.48
CA ARG A 95 -15.58 -8.34 9.03
C ARG A 95 -15.13 -6.96 8.54
N ASN A 96 -14.78 -6.08 9.45
CA ASN A 96 -14.43 -4.70 9.14
C ASN A 96 -12.90 -4.53 9.10
N HIS A 97 -12.45 -3.74 8.13
CA HIS A 97 -11.04 -3.44 7.87
C HIS A 97 -10.87 -1.92 7.87
N TYR A 98 -10.31 -1.38 8.96
CA TYR A 98 -10.15 0.06 9.16
C TYR A 98 -8.78 0.51 8.65
N PHE A 99 -8.76 1.31 7.59
CA PHE A 99 -7.56 1.84 6.98
C PHE A 99 -7.31 3.29 7.40
N THR A 100 -6.11 3.58 7.89
CA THR A 100 -5.71 4.92 8.33
C THR A 100 -4.32 5.24 7.80
N TRP A 101 -4.15 6.39 7.13
CA TRP A 101 -2.82 6.88 6.79
C TRP A 101 -2.11 7.37 8.06
N LEU A 102 -0.92 6.84 8.33
CA LEU A 102 -0.05 7.27 9.42
C LEU A 102 0.98 8.28 8.92
N SER A 103 1.53 8.05 7.74
CA SER A 103 2.45 8.97 7.07
C SER A 103 2.30 8.87 5.55
N LEU A 104 2.38 10.02 4.89
CA LEU A 104 2.56 10.11 3.44
C LEU A 104 3.77 11.00 3.18
N PRO A 105 4.96 10.42 2.93
CA PRO A 105 6.16 11.20 2.63
C PRO A 105 5.96 11.96 1.32
N ILE A 106 6.88 12.89 1.06
CA ILE A 106 6.88 13.70 -0.14
C ILE A 106 6.96 12.78 -1.37
N VAL A 107 5.88 12.74 -2.14
CA VAL A 107 5.75 11.90 -3.32
C VAL A 107 6.30 12.59 -4.56
N HIS A 108 7.02 11.84 -5.40
CA HIS A 108 7.49 12.36 -6.67
C HIS A 108 6.36 12.37 -7.69
N ASN A 109 6.12 13.54 -8.28
CA ASN A 109 5.20 13.68 -9.39
C ASN A 109 6.00 13.71 -10.69
N ASN A 110 5.99 12.60 -11.41
CA ASN A 110 6.56 12.52 -12.74
C ASN A 110 5.51 12.97 -13.75
N PHE A 111 5.86 14.00 -14.51
CA PHE A 111 5.11 14.39 -15.69
C PHE A 111 5.68 13.59 -16.86
N SER A 112 5.07 12.46 -17.20
CA SER A 112 5.37 11.85 -18.48
C SER A 112 4.66 12.66 -19.55
N GLU A 113 5.41 13.31 -20.44
CA GLU A 113 4.82 13.69 -21.72
C GLU A 113 4.42 12.38 -22.38
N SER A 114 3.11 12.17 -22.57
CA SER A 114 2.63 10.99 -23.28
C SER A 114 3.37 10.98 -24.61
N ARG A 115 4.27 10.00 -24.83
CA ARG A 115 4.89 9.79 -26.13
C ARG A 115 3.75 9.87 -27.11
N LYS A 116 3.79 10.86 -28.02
CA LYS A 116 2.82 10.99 -29.11
C LYS A 116 2.67 9.57 -29.63
N GLN A 117 1.52 8.94 -29.41
CA GLN A 117 1.25 7.64 -30.00
C GLN A 117 1.37 7.91 -31.49
N ALA A 118 2.54 7.61 -32.05
CA ALA A 118 2.74 7.64 -33.48
C ALA A 118 1.71 6.62 -33.96
N LEU A 119 0.67 7.12 -34.62
CA LEU A 119 -0.28 6.26 -35.30
C LEU A 119 0.54 5.20 -36.02
N PRO A 120 0.20 3.91 -35.84
CA PRO A 120 0.94 2.83 -36.48
C PRO A 120 1.15 3.17 -37.96
N SER A 121 2.34 2.91 -38.50
CA SER A 121 2.70 3.28 -39.88
C SER A 121 1.80 2.66 -40.96
N TRP A 122 0.94 1.71 -40.59
CA TRP A 122 -0.07 1.09 -41.45
C TRP A 122 -1.41 1.83 -41.49
N ALA A 123 -1.66 2.79 -40.59
CA ALA A 123 -2.91 3.53 -40.57
C ALA A 123 -2.95 4.51 -41.77
N PRO A 124 -3.98 4.45 -42.64
CA PRO A 124 -4.11 5.36 -43.77
C PRO A 124 -4.12 6.81 -43.30
N SER A 125 -3.54 7.71 -44.09
CA SER A 125 -3.28 9.11 -43.76
C SER A 125 -4.54 9.82 -43.23
N VAL A 126 -4.68 9.82 -41.90
CA VAL A 126 -5.83 10.46 -41.25
C VAL A 126 -5.78 11.96 -41.60
N PRO A 127 -6.87 12.56 -42.11
CA PRO A 127 -6.89 13.96 -42.54
C PRO A 127 -6.35 14.89 -41.46
N LYS A 128 -5.59 15.93 -41.85
CA LYS A 128 -4.94 16.88 -40.91
C LYS A 128 -5.91 17.50 -39.90
N ILE A 129 -7.19 17.63 -40.25
CA ILE A 129 -8.25 18.14 -39.37
C ILE A 129 -8.54 17.18 -38.21
N ALA A 130 -8.51 15.86 -38.42
CA ALA A 130 -8.68 14.88 -37.36
C ALA A 130 -7.48 14.84 -36.39
N LYS A 131 -6.27 15.23 -36.84
CA LYS A 131 -5.11 15.41 -35.95
C LYS A 131 -5.20 16.67 -35.08
N LEU A 132 -5.95 17.68 -35.50
CA LEU A 132 -6.23 18.88 -34.71
C LEU A 132 -7.37 18.65 -33.71
N LEU A 133 -8.31 17.75 -34.03
CA LEU A 133 -9.38 17.30 -33.13
C LEU A 133 -8.94 16.16 -32.19
N ALA A 134 -7.86 15.45 -32.53
CA ALA A 134 -7.22 14.51 -31.62
C ALA A 134 -6.70 15.30 -30.43
N SER A 135 -7.41 15.17 -29.31
CA SER A 135 -7.16 15.85 -28.03
C SER A 135 -5.66 16.01 -27.75
N SER A 136 -5.26 17.23 -27.37
CA SER A 136 -3.91 17.53 -26.89
C SER A 136 -3.39 16.39 -26.00
N PRO A 137 -2.15 15.89 -26.22
CA PRO A 137 -1.58 14.81 -25.43
C PRO A 137 -1.75 15.13 -23.95
N LYS A 138 -2.69 14.43 -23.28
CA LYS A 138 -2.96 14.65 -21.87
C LYS A 138 -1.70 14.27 -21.12
N ARG A 139 -1.05 15.26 -20.50
CA ARG A 139 0.06 15.03 -19.58
C ARG A 139 -0.47 14.15 -18.45
N GLN A 140 -0.07 12.89 -18.44
CA GLN A 140 -0.40 11.99 -17.35
C GLN A 140 0.55 12.31 -16.20
N ARG A 141 -0.03 12.74 -15.08
CA ARG A 141 0.70 12.91 -13.84
C ARG A 141 0.76 11.55 -13.17
N THR A 142 1.96 11.06 -12.93
CA THR A 142 2.18 9.81 -12.21
C THR A 142 2.86 10.11 -10.90
N THR A 143 2.29 9.59 -9.81
CA THR A 143 2.83 9.77 -8.46
C THR A 143 3.54 8.49 -8.08
N ARG A 144 4.82 8.57 -7.72
CA ARG A 144 5.62 7.40 -7.34
C ARG A 144 5.81 7.35 -5.82
N ILE A 145 5.38 6.25 -5.21
CA ILE A 145 5.66 5.89 -3.83
C ILE A 145 6.77 4.85 -3.84
N GLU A 146 7.95 5.19 -3.32
CA GLU A 146 9.10 4.28 -3.30
C GLU A 146 8.82 3.07 -2.39
N GLN A 147 8.28 3.32 -1.19
CA GLN A 147 7.90 2.28 -0.26
C GLN A 147 6.58 2.61 0.42
N LEU A 148 5.61 1.70 0.30
CA LEU A 148 4.37 1.72 1.05
C LEU A 148 4.38 0.57 2.05
N HIS A 149 4.23 0.88 3.32
CA HIS A 149 4.12 -0.07 4.41
C HIS A 149 2.67 -0.10 4.92
N ILE A 150 2.05 -1.27 4.92
CA ILE A 150 0.74 -1.50 5.53
C ILE A 150 0.94 -2.41 6.74
N ASP A 151 0.76 -1.84 7.93
CA ASP A 151 0.74 -2.59 9.19
C ASP A 151 -0.67 -3.18 9.38
N VAL A 152 -0.80 -4.50 9.25
CA VAL A 152 -2.06 -5.25 9.35
C VAL A 152 -2.22 -5.77 10.78
N ARG A 153 -2.89 -5.01 11.63
CA ARG A 153 -3.13 -5.34 13.03
C ARG A 153 -4.39 -6.16 13.17
N LEU A 154 -4.25 -7.36 13.72
CA LEU A 154 -5.35 -8.28 13.90
C LEU A 154 -6.03 -8.04 15.26
N PHE A 155 -7.34 -7.83 15.27
CA PHE A 155 -8.14 -7.68 16.49
C PHE A 155 -9.26 -8.72 16.48
N THR A 156 -8.97 -9.88 17.07
CA THR A 156 -9.92 -10.99 17.13
C THR A 156 -10.16 -11.41 18.58
N ASP A 157 -11.18 -10.82 19.20
CA ASP A 157 -11.66 -11.27 20.51
C ASP A 157 -12.22 -12.71 20.43
N ASP A 158 -12.81 -13.08 19.28
CA ASP A 158 -13.45 -14.38 19.07
C ASP A 158 -12.45 -15.52 18.81
N PHE A 159 -11.32 -15.24 18.16
CA PHE A 159 -10.31 -16.28 17.86
C PHE A 159 -9.67 -16.80 19.15
N ASN A 160 -9.39 -15.90 20.10
CA ASN A 160 -8.83 -16.25 21.40
C ASN A 160 -9.78 -17.12 22.25
N ARG A 161 -11.10 -17.05 22.01
CA ARG A 161 -12.09 -17.84 22.75
C ARG A 161 -12.29 -19.25 22.22
N ILE A 162 -12.19 -19.43 20.90
CA ILE A 162 -12.58 -20.68 20.23
C ILE A 162 -11.36 -21.48 19.77
N GLY A 163 -10.18 -20.84 19.65
CA GLY A 163 -8.94 -21.50 19.21
C GLY A 163 -9.01 -22.04 17.78
N GLN A 164 -10.03 -21.63 17.01
CA GLN A 164 -10.22 -22.02 15.63
C GLN A 164 -10.30 -20.77 14.76
N PRO A 165 -9.66 -20.79 13.57
CA PRO A 165 -9.94 -19.79 12.56
C PRO A 165 -11.43 -19.84 12.19
N PRO A 166 -12.15 -18.72 12.27
CA PRO A 166 -13.45 -18.53 11.65
C PRO A 166 -13.48 -19.15 10.27
N THR A 167 -14.39 -20.10 10.13
CA THR A 167 -14.56 -20.97 8.97
C THR A 167 -14.97 -20.23 7.70
N SER A 168 -15.27 -18.93 7.79
CA SER A 168 -15.54 -18.04 6.66
C SER A 168 -15.34 -16.57 7.08
N TYR A 169 -14.14 -16.06 6.88
CA TYR A 169 -13.88 -14.62 6.90
C TYR A 169 -14.20 -14.04 5.52
N GLU A 170 -15.49 -13.94 5.19
CA GLU A 170 -15.89 -13.00 4.15
C GLU A 170 -16.37 -11.70 4.79
N PRO A 171 -15.71 -10.57 4.50
CA PRO A 171 -14.58 -10.41 3.56
C PRO A 171 -13.21 -10.72 4.21
N SER A 172 -12.28 -11.22 3.40
CA SER A 172 -10.97 -11.64 3.89
C SER A 172 -9.96 -10.48 3.85
N PRO A 173 -8.98 -10.43 4.77
CA PRO A 173 -8.03 -9.32 4.85
C PRO A 173 -7.26 -9.08 3.55
N SER A 174 -6.95 -10.13 2.80
CA SER A 174 -6.19 -9.99 1.55
C SER A 174 -6.96 -9.25 0.45
N TRP A 175 -8.26 -9.49 0.33
CA TRP A 175 -9.10 -8.77 -0.63
C TRP A 175 -9.40 -7.35 -0.17
N ALA A 176 -9.56 -7.13 1.15
CA ALA A 176 -9.71 -5.79 1.71
C ALA A 176 -8.47 -4.92 1.40
N ILE A 177 -7.26 -5.48 1.51
CA ILE A 177 -6.02 -4.79 1.13
C ILE A 177 -5.96 -4.54 -0.37
N CYS A 178 -6.36 -5.50 -1.22
CA CYS A 178 -6.47 -5.26 -2.66
C CYS A 178 -7.42 -4.10 -2.99
N ALA A 179 -8.58 -4.05 -2.32
CA ALA A 179 -9.54 -2.96 -2.47
C ALA A 179 -8.94 -1.61 -2.07
N ALA A 180 -8.25 -1.56 -0.91
CA ALA A 180 -7.57 -0.36 -0.46
C ALA A 180 -6.46 0.10 -1.40
N LEU A 181 -5.61 -0.81 -1.86
CA LEU A 181 -4.56 -0.51 -2.83
C LEU A 181 -5.13 -0.01 -4.15
N ARG A 182 -6.24 -0.58 -4.62
CA ARG A 182 -6.92 -0.10 -5.83
C ARG A 182 -7.40 1.33 -5.67
N LYS A 183 -7.98 1.68 -4.51
CA LYS A 183 -8.35 3.05 -4.17
C LYS A 183 -7.13 3.98 -4.22
N VAL A 184 -6.03 3.60 -3.58
CA VAL A 184 -4.77 4.37 -3.60
C VAL A 184 -4.22 4.54 -5.01
N CYS A 185 -4.30 3.51 -5.86
CA CYS A 185 -3.73 3.53 -7.21
C CYS A 185 -4.61 4.22 -8.27
N GLU A 186 -5.93 4.13 -8.13
CA GLU A 186 -6.90 4.58 -9.14
C GLU A 186 -7.67 5.85 -8.75
N HIS A 187 -7.99 6.03 -7.47
CA HIS A 187 -8.90 7.07 -6.98
C HIS A 187 -8.19 7.99 -5.98
N GLY A 188 -7.32 8.87 -6.49
CA GLY A 188 -6.89 10.05 -5.73
C GLY A 188 -7.99 11.11 -5.54
N GLU A 189 -9.21 10.83 -5.99
CA GLU A 189 -10.28 11.81 -6.21
C GLU A 189 -11.09 12.22 -4.97
N ASP A 190 -10.83 11.71 -3.77
CA ASP A 190 -11.47 12.22 -2.54
C ASP A 190 -10.49 12.80 -1.51
N VAL A 191 -9.18 12.64 -1.72
CA VAL A 191 -8.18 13.11 -0.76
C VAL A 191 -7.42 14.35 -1.28
N LEU A 192 -7.42 14.62 -2.60
CA LEU A 192 -6.61 15.67 -3.22
C LEU A 192 -7.30 16.42 -4.40
N SER A 193 -8.60 16.25 -4.60
CA SER A 193 -9.31 16.64 -5.83
C SER A 193 -9.81 18.10 -5.84
N LYS A 194 -8.89 19.00 -6.23
CA LYS A 194 -9.26 20.17 -7.06
C LYS A 194 -8.63 20.15 -8.45
N SER A 195 -7.96 19.07 -8.86
CA SER A 195 -7.32 18.99 -10.19
C SER A 195 -7.91 17.88 -11.08
N HIS A 196 -8.39 18.27 -12.25
CA HIS A 196 -9.14 17.47 -13.25
C HIS A 196 -8.37 16.39 -14.02
N LEU A 197 -7.28 15.83 -13.48
CA LEU A 197 -6.57 14.71 -14.10
C LEU A 197 -6.29 13.65 -13.04
N PRO A 198 -6.78 12.39 -13.20
CA PRO A 198 -6.57 11.37 -12.19
C PRO A 198 -5.07 11.02 -12.13
N PRO A 199 -4.39 11.32 -11.02
CA PRO A 199 -3.00 10.95 -10.88
C PRO A 199 -2.92 9.42 -10.75
N SER A 200 -2.16 8.77 -11.62
CA SER A 200 -1.89 7.34 -11.46
C SER A 200 -0.79 7.16 -10.42
N VAL A 201 -1.08 6.51 -9.31
CA VAL A 201 -0.06 6.16 -8.31
C VAL A 201 0.62 4.85 -8.69
N THR A 202 1.94 4.79 -8.59
CA THR A 202 2.75 3.57 -8.71
C THR A 202 3.55 3.37 -7.43
N ILE A 203 3.65 2.13 -6.98
CA ILE A 203 4.35 1.74 -5.75
C ILE A 203 5.53 0.85 -6.14
N ASP A 204 6.75 1.19 -5.72
CA ASP A 204 7.89 0.31 -6.04
C ASP A 204 7.91 -0.89 -5.10
N THR A 205 7.91 -0.64 -3.78
CA THR A 205 7.88 -1.72 -2.78
C THR A 205 6.66 -1.57 -1.89
N LEU A 206 5.79 -2.57 -1.92
CA LEU A 206 4.72 -2.74 -0.94
C LEU A 206 5.18 -3.71 0.15
N VAL A 207 5.17 -3.27 1.40
CA VAL A 207 5.42 -4.11 2.57
C VAL A 207 4.10 -4.31 3.30
N LEU A 208 3.69 -5.57 3.47
CA LEU A 208 2.51 -5.97 4.23
C LEU A 208 2.99 -6.65 5.50
N ASN A 209 2.92 -5.96 6.63
CA ASN A 209 3.41 -6.46 7.89
C ASN A 209 2.24 -6.87 8.79
N VAL A 210 2.07 -8.17 9.00
CA VAL A 210 1.03 -8.70 9.86
C VAL A 210 1.51 -8.62 11.31
N ILE A 211 0.71 -7.96 12.14
CA ILE A 211 0.98 -7.75 13.55
C ILE A 211 -0.09 -8.50 14.34
N GLY A 212 0.34 -9.43 15.18
CA GLY A 212 -0.54 -10.20 16.04
C GLY A 212 -1.28 -9.30 17.03
N ALA A 213 -2.49 -9.69 17.42
CA ALA A 213 -3.27 -8.94 18.40
C ALA A 213 -2.45 -8.77 19.69
N TYR A 214 -2.18 -7.52 20.08
CA TYR A 214 -1.66 -7.22 21.41
C TYR A 214 -2.83 -7.43 22.39
N GLY A 215 -3.04 -8.68 22.81
CA GLY A 215 -3.87 -8.99 23.96
C GLY A 215 -3.29 -8.22 25.15
N GLY A 216 -4.01 -7.17 25.57
CA GLY A 216 -3.58 -6.32 26.67
C GLY A 216 -3.13 -7.15 27.85
N SER A 217 -1.97 -6.79 28.40
CA SER A 217 -1.39 -7.41 29.60
C SER A 217 -0.96 -8.87 29.45
N ARG A 218 -0.07 -9.15 28.50
CA ARG A 218 0.98 -10.13 28.80
C ARG A 218 2.01 -9.43 29.68
N GLU A 219 1.71 -9.36 30.98
CA GLU A 219 2.78 -9.34 31.98
C GLU A 219 3.78 -10.39 31.52
N THR A 220 5.00 -9.95 31.24
CA THR A 220 6.10 -10.80 30.83
C THR A 220 6.12 -11.99 31.77
N PRO A 221 5.76 -13.21 31.33
CA PRO A 221 5.93 -14.37 32.19
C PRO A 221 7.44 -14.45 32.36
N THR A 222 7.90 -14.14 33.56
CA THR A 222 9.27 -14.29 33.98
C THR A 222 9.55 -15.77 33.77
N ARG A 223 10.21 -16.08 32.66
CA ARG A 223 10.43 -17.43 32.19
C ARG A 223 11.53 -18.02 33.08
N THR A 224 11.16 -18.41 34.29
CA THR A 224 11.97 -19.27 35.15
C THR A 224 12.16 -20.57 34.39
N VAL A 225 13.37 -20.75 33.86
CA VAL A 225 13.83 -21.94 33.16
C VAL A 225 13.83 -23.09 34.16
N SER A 226 12.71 -23.81 34.26
CA SER A 226 12.66 -25.10 34.94
C SER A 226 13.10 -26.17 33.95
N ALA A 227 14.36 -26.56 34.05
CA ALA A 227 14.93 -27.68 33.34
C ALA A 227 14.33 -28.98 33.86
N ASN A 228 13.26 -29.48 33.24
CA ASN A 228 12.91 -30.89 33.32
C ASN A 228 12.63 -31.41 31.90
N ALA A 229 13.57 -32.21 31.43
CA ALA A 229 13.49 -32.96 30.20
C ALA A 229 12.38 -34.01 30.31
N GLY A 230 11.35 -33.85 29.49
CA GLY A 230 10.32 -34.85 29.24
C GLY A 230 9.98 -34.81 27.76
N ALA A 231 10.58 -35.73 27.00
CA ALA A 231 10.31 -35.93 25.59
C ALA A 231 8.91 -36.51 25.39
N SER A 232 8.01 -35.75 24.76
CA SER A 232 6.81 -36.28 24.11
C SER A 232 6.05 -35.17 23.38
N GLY A 233 5.81 -35.38 22.08
CA GLY A 233 4.67 -34.79 21.37
C GLY A 233 4.98 -33.54 20.54
N SER A 234 5.27 -33.75 19.27
CA SER A 234 5.05 -32.81 18.17
C SER A 234 3.70 -32.09 18.27
N SER A 235 3.70 -30.81 18.64
CA SER A 235 2.61 -29.88 18.31
C SER A 235 3.00 -29.12 17.04
N GLU A 236 3.09 -29.84 15.93
CA GLU A 236 2.89 -29.25 14.60
C GLU A 236 1.45 -28.73 14.53
N GLN A 237 1.28 -27.54 13.96
CA GLN A 237 -0.01 -26.93 13.57
C GLN A 237 -0.88 -26.29 14.67
N ASP A 238 -0.30 -25.50 15.56
CA ASP A 238 -1.02 -24.30 15.99
C ASP A 238 -0.56 -23.16 15.08
N MET A 239 -1.14 -23.11 13.86
CA MET A 239 -0.92 -21.98 12.97
C MET A 239 -1.56 -20.76 13.60
N ASP A 240 -0.73 -19.91 14.20
CA ASP A 240 -1.10 -18.59 14.68
C ASP A 240 -1.89 -17.87 13.57
N TYR A 241 -2.97 -17.20 13.96
CA TYR A 241 -3.87 -16.47 13.06
C TYR A 241 -3.10 -15.49 12.16
N ALA A 242 -2.03 -14.87 12.69
CA ALA A 242 -1.13 -14.03 11.91
C ALA A 242 -0.47 -14.78 10.75
N GLY A 243 -0.09 -16.05 10.96
CA GLY A 243 0.45 -16.93 9.93
C GLY A 243 -0.57 -17.22 8.83
N VAL A 244 -1.81 -17.53 9.20
CA VAL A 244 -2.91 -17.76 8.25
C VAL A 244 -3.13 -16.52 7.37
N VAL A 245 -3.24 -15.35 7.99
CA VAL A 245 -3.41 -14.08 7.25
C VAL A 245 -2.21 -13.79 6.36
N ALA A 246 -0.98 -14.00 6.82
CA ALA A 246 0.22 -13.80 6.01
C ALA A 246 0.26 -14.72 4.78
N HIS A 247 -0.10 -16.00 4.94
CA HIS A 247 -0.22 -16.93 3.82
C HIS A 247 -1.31 -16.50 2.83
N GLU A 248 -2.46 -16.05 3.32
CA GLU A 248 -3.52 -15.53 2.46
C GLU A 248 -3.07 -14.29 1.67
N LEU A 249 -2.31 -13.39 2.31
CA LEU A 249 -1.71 -12.21 1.68
C LEU A 249 -0.66 -12.55 0.64
N VAL A 250 0.01 -13.69 0.75
CA VAL A 250 0.89 -14.20 -0.31
C VAL A 250 0.06 -14.75 -1.47
N ASP A 251 -0.95 -15.56 -1.15
CA ASP A 251 -1.75 -16.28 -2.14
C ASP A 251 -2.61 -15.37 -3.01
N VAL A 252 -3.07 -14.24 -2.46
CA VAL A 252 -3.88 -13.27 -3.22
C VAL A 252 -3.15 -12.80 -4.48
N TRP A 253 -1.83 -12.63 -4.46
CA TRP A 253 -1.05 -12.24 -5.64
C TRP A 253 -1.02 -13.32 -6.71
N THR A 254 -1.03 -14.60 -6.31
CA THR A 254 -1.16 -15.73 -7.22
C THR A 254 -2.57 -15.78 -7.82
N LYS A 255 -3.61 -15.52 -7.01
CA LYS A 255 -5.00 -15.43 -7.48
C LYS A 255 -5.20 -14.30 -8.49
N LEU A 256 -4.67 -13.10 -8.20
CA LEU A 256 -4.65 -11.95 -9.11
C LEU A 256 -3.98 -12.30 -10.44
N TRP A 257 -2.82 -12.95 -10.38
CA TRP A 257 -2.07 -13.37 -11.56
C TRP A 257 -2.84 -14.39 -12.41
N SER A 258 -3.47 -15.38 -11.77
CA SER A 258 -4.22 -16.43 -12.45
C SER A 258 -5.46 -15.89 -13.18
N GLY A 259 -6.10 -14.85 -12.64
CA GLY A 259 -7.35 -14.31 -13.17
C GLY A 259 -8.52 -15.32 -13.18
N LEU A 260 -8.40 -16.42 -12.45
CA LEU A 260 -9.42 -17.48 -12.38
C LEU A 260 -10.62 -17.04 -11.52
N GLU A 261 -10.35 -16.32 -10.43
CA GLU A 261 -11.39 -15.74 -9.57
C GLU A 261 -11.87 -14.38 -10.12
N SER A 262 -13.17 -14.09 -10.00
CA SER A 262 -13.77 -12.82 -10.43
C SER A 262 -13.11 -11.61 -9.75
N LYS A 263 -12.86 -11.71 -8.44
CA LYS A 263 -12.10 -10.73 -7.64
C LYS A 263 -10.69 -10.54 -8.21
N GLY A 264 -10.03 -11.63 -8.61
CA GLY A 264 -8.71 -11.62 -9.25
C GLY A 264 -8.66 -10.72 -10.51
N ARG A 265 -9.68 -10.82 -11.37
CA ARG A 265 -9.78 -9.99 -12.57
C ARG A 265 -9.98 -8.51 -12.23
N MET A 266 -10.85 -8.22 -11.25
CA MET A 266 -11.18 -6.86 -10.82
C MET A 266 -9.93 -6.09 -10.36
N TYR A 267 -9.02 -6.76 -9.66
CA TYR A 267 -7.83 -6.15 -9.05
C TYR A 267 -6.54 -6.39 -9.85
N SER A 268 -6.61 -7.07 -11.01
CA SER A 268 -5.45 -7.41 -11.84
C SER A 268 -4.57 -6.22 -12.24
N LYS A 269 -5.15 -5.01 -12.33
CA LYS A 269 -4.41 -3.78 -12.62
C LYS A 269 -3.33 -3.45 -11.59
N LEU A 270 -3.48 -3.90 -10.34
CA LEU A 270 -2.48 -3.71 -9.28
C LEU A 270 -1.11 -4.30 -9.65
N LEU A 271 -1.09 -5.40 -10.40
CA LEU A 271 0.14 -6.04 -10.87
C LEU A 271 0.99 -5.11 -11.75
N GLY A 272 0.36 -4.16 -12.45
CA GLY A 272 1.05 -3.14 -13.24
C GLY A 272 1.40 -1.86 -12.48
N LYS A 273 0.91 -1.70 -11.24
CA LYS A 273 1.12 -0.51 -10.40
C LYS A 273 2.11 -0.76 -9.28
N ILE A 274 2.24 -1.99 -8.82
CA ILE A 274 3.12 -2.40 -7.72
C ILE A 274 4.28 -3.19 -8.31
N GLN A 275 5.53 -2.76 -8.07
CA GLN A 275 6.68 -3.47 -8.63
C GLN A 275 7.06 -4.71 -7.83
N ARG A 276 7.01 -4.61 -6.49
CA ARG A 276 7.46 -5.64 -5.56
C ARG A 276 6.58 -5.68 -4.32
N VAL A 277 6.32 -6.88 -3.80
CA VAL A 277 5.58 -7.10 -2.56
C VAL A 277 6.43 -7.91 -1.60
N ARG A 278 6.45 -7.48 -0.33
CA ARG A 278 7.03 -8.19 0.81
C ARG A 278 5.93 -8.44 1.82
N VAL A 279 5.78 -9.68 2.25
CA VAL A 279 4.87 -10.05 3.34
C VAL A 279 5.72 -10.42 4.54
N CYS A 280 5.43 -9.78 5.67
CA CYS A 280 6.14 -9.94 6.92
C CYS A 280 5.18 -10.32 8.05
N ILE A 281 5.69 -10.98 9.09
CA ILE A 281 5.04 -11.08 10.41
C ILE A 281 5.97 -10.43 11.42
N GLU A 282 5.48 -9.43 12.16
CA GLU A 282 6.25 -8.70 13.17
C GLU A 282 7.63 -8.23 12.67
N GLY A 283 7.67 -7.73 11.42
CA GLY A 283 8.88 -7.25 10.76
C GLY A 283 9.76 -8.33 10.13
N VAL A 284 9.51 -9.62 10.36
CA VAL A 284 10.25 -10.73 9.74
C VAL A 284 9.65 -11.07 8.39
N ILE A 285 10.46 -10.97 7.32
CA ILE A 285 10.02 -11.28 5.95
C ILE A 285 9.77 -12.78 5.82
N ILE A 286 8.55 -13.14 5.43
CA ILE A 286 8.16 -14.52 5.13
C ILE A 286 8.28 -14.80 3.64
N ARG A 287 7.87 -13.82 2.82
CA ARG A 287 7.89 -13.95 1.37
C ARG A 287 8.08 -12.61 0.68
N GLU A 288 8.86 -12.63 -0.39
CA GLU A 288 9.05 -11.51 -1.30
C GLU A 288 8.74 -11.95 -2.73
N ARG A 289 8.11 -11.06 -3.50
CA ARG A 289 7.72 -11.32 -4.90
C ARG A 289 7.88 -10.09 -5.77
N GLU A 290 8.52 -10.25 -6.92
CA GLU A 290 8.71 -9.20 -7.92
C GLU A 290 7.58 -9.23 -8.97
N LEU A 291 6.50 -8.51 -8.70
CA LEU A 291 5.30 -8.54 -9.55
C LEU A 291 5.54 -8.02 -10.96
N ARG A 292 6.30 -6.93 -11.12
CA ARG A 292 6.49 -6.30 -12.44
C ARG A 292 7.34 -7.16 -13.38
N LEU A 293 8.41 -7.75 -12.87
CA LEU A 293 9.28 -8.63 -13.65
C LEU A 293 8.54 -9.92 -14.06
N GLU A 294 7.72 -10.47 -13.17
CA GLU A 294 6.83 -11.59 -13.51
C GLU A 294 5.78 -11.19 -14.57
N LEU A 295 5.24 -9.97 -14.46
CA LEU A 295 4.28 -9.42 -15.42
C LEU A 295 4.88 -9.30 -16.82
N ASP A 296 6.07 -8.73 -16.92
CA ASP A 296 6.78 -8.56 -18.18
C ASP A 296 7.13 -9.92 -18.80
N ARG A 297 7.60 -10.89 -18.00
CA ARG A 297 7.86 -12.27 -18.46
C ARG A 297 6.60 -12.96 -18.97
N GLY A 298 5.49 -12.87 -18.23
CA GLY A 298 4.22 -13.47 -18.62
C GLY A 298 3.63 -12.86 -19.90
N GLN A 299 3.77 -11.55 -20.07
CA GLN A 299 3.36 -10.87 -21.30
C GLN A 299 4.24 -11.25 -22.49
N GLU A 300 5.56 -11.36 -22.31
CA GLU A 300 6.46 -11.79 -23.37
C GLU A 300 6.17 -13.23 -23.79
N GLU A 301 5.90 -14.12 -22.84
CA GLU A 301 5.51 -15.50 -23.14
C GLU A 301 4.19 -15.58 -23.90
N ARG A 302 3.18 -14.80 -23.50
CA ARG A 302 1.91 -14.70 -24.24
C ARG A 302 2.12 -14.17 -25.66
N ARG A 303 2.98 -13.17 -25.85
CA ARG A 303 3.36 -12.66 -27.17
C ARG A 303 4.04 -13.75 -28.00
N ARG A 304 4.94 -14.53 -27.40
CA ARG A 304 5.62 -15.66 -28.04
C ARG A 304 4.62 -16.74 -28.50
N ILE A 305 3.67 -17.11 -27.65
CA ILE A 305 2.64 -18.10 -27.98
C ILE A 305 1.73 -17.57 -29.10
N ALA A 306 1.25 -16.33 -29.00
CA ALA A 306 0.42 -15.72 -30.04
C ALA A 306 1.12 -15.73 -31.42
N ARG A 307 2.43 -15.41 -31.47
CA ARG A 307 3.23 -15.51 -32.70
C ARG A 307 3.35 -16.95 -33.24
N ARG A 308 3.32 -17.98 -32.38
CA ARG A 308 3.38 -19.39 -32.78
C ARG A 308 2.04 -19.93 -33.27
N VAL A 309 0.93 -19.44 -32.70
CA VAL A 309 -0.42 -19.94 -32.99
C VAL A 309 -1.04 -19.26 -34.22
N GLY A 310 -0.41 -18.20 -34.75
CA GLY A 310 -0.80 -17.60 -36.04
C GLY A 310 -2.19 -16.96 -36.00
N TRP A 311 -2.37 -15.97 -35.13
CA TRP A 311 -3.51 -15.05 -35.13
C TRP A 311 -3.08 -13.71 -35.70
#